data_AF-A0A075H1G0-F1
#
_entry.id   AF-A0A075H1G0-F1
#
_cell.length_a   1.000
_cell.length_b   1.000
_cell.length_c   1.000
_cell.angle_alpha   90.00
_cell.angle_beta   90.00
_cell.angle_gamma   90.00
#
_symmetry.space_group_name_H-M   'P 1'
#
loop_
_entity.id
_entity.type
_entity.pdbx_description
1 polymer ?
#
loop_
_entity_poly.entity_id
_entity_poly.type
_entity_poly.pdbx_seq_one_letter_code
_entity_poly.pdbx_strand_id
1 'polypeptide(L)'
;MHDVGLIGGTFDRFHAGHLALMATGLSECSSIEAWITADSMAQSKDTRVNPWKVRVMEIKEALGEDAERVDFHVLEDSHGPAPSHPDATAIVCTDETRAECEEINRLRGEGGLPPLHIIVSDHSLAWDGEPISSSRIRAGEIDREGYPWIPRAIREGKVVMTPQVEVELKEPFGRLFPGPEDEPSVSMSHVLAHIESGSGPVIAVGDVTVRTLQDLGRPADIALIDGLTKRQPWEGADGIDASLYDLNLSCSSPAGYLTPPLLEACEEAIESWKDSGHTSLIDIDGEEDLAPLVLHPLAPLDAVVLYGQPGKGVVVRWCGEGAKQRCRRLLGEFAPA
;
A
#
# COMPACT_ATOMS: atom_id res chain seq x y z
N MET A 1 8.30 37.55 -6.55
CA MET A 1 8.96 36.35 -6.03
C MET A 1 9.30 36.63 -4.59
N HIS A 2 8.86 35.79 -3.68
CA HIS A 2 9.17 35.84 -2.25
C HIS A 2 10.59 35.32 -2.02
N ASP A 3 11.29 35.80 -1.00
CA ASP A 3 12.65 35.33 -0.73
C ASP A 3 12.63 33.92 -0.10
N VAL A 4 11.83 33.76 0.97
CA VAL A 4 11.63 32.50 1.70
C VAL A 4 10.15 32.17 1.80
N GLY A 5 9.78 30.99 1.29
CA GLY A 5 8.46 30.38 1.46
C GLY A 5 8.49 29.23 2.45
N LEU A 6 7.43 29.08 3.25
CA LEU A 6 7.27 27.95 4.16
C LEU A 6 6.35 26.89 3.56
N ILE A 7 6.67 25.62 3.74
CA ILE A 7 5.76 24.51 3.44
C ILE A 7 5.82 23.49 4.57
N GLY A 8 4.67 23.01 5.02
CA GLY A 8 4.57 22.05 6.12
C GLY A 8 3.79 20.81 5.71
N GLY A 9 4.18 19.64 6.21
CA GLY A 9 3.43 18.41 5.95
C GLY A 9 4.17 17.13 6.27
N THR A 10 3.47 16.01 6.15
CA THR A 10 4.08 14.69 6.39
C THR A 10 4.92 14.24 5.20
N PHE A 11 4.49 14.50 3.96
CA PHE A 11 5.21 14.11 2.73
C PHE A 11 5.61 12.62 2.68
N ASP A 12 4.73 11.75 3.18
CA ASP A 12 4.91 10.30 3.07
C ASP A 12 4.57 9.81 1.65
N ARG A 13 5.23 8.73 1.21
CA ARG A 13 5.07 8.19 -0.16
C ARG A 13 5.08 9.31 -1.20
N PHE A 14 6.19 10.06 -1.29
CA PHE A 14 6.23 11.28 -2.09
C PHE A 14 5.67 11.04 -3.50
N HIS A 15 4.65 11.81 -3.87
CA HIS A 15 3.72 11.53 -4.97
C HIS A 15 3.42 12.79 -5.77
N ALA A 16 2.75 12.65 -6.92
CA ALA A 16 2.49 13.74 -7.86
C ALA A 16 1.86 14.99 -7.20
N GLY A 17 0.91 14.79 -6.27
CA GLY A 17 0.32 15.90 -5.49
C GLY A 17 1.32 16.70 -4.65
N HIS A 18 2.26 16.03 -3.97
CA HIS A 18 3.32 16.72 -3.21
C HIS A 18 4.29 17.44 -4.12
N LEU A 19 4.64 16.83 -5.26
CA LEU A 19 5.51 17.44 -6.26
C LEU A 19 4.88 18.72 -6.81
N ALA A 20 3.59 18.70 -7.14
CA ALA A 20 2.85 19.87 -7.60
C ALA A 20 2.85 20.99 -6.55
N LEU A 21 2.59 20.66 -5.28
CA LEU A 21 2.61 21.61 -4.16
C LEU A 21 3.98 22.30 -4.02
N MET A 22 5.07 21.51 -4.04
CA MET A 22 6.43 22.04 -3.95
C MET A 22 6.83 22.86 -5.18
N ALA A 23 6.48 22.39 -6.38
CA ALA A 23 6.74 23.11 -7.62
C ALA A 23 6.03 24.47 -7.67
N THR A 24 4.77 24.53 -7.21
CA THR A 24 4.03 25.79 -7.05
C THR A 24 4.77 26.75 -6.13
N GLY A 25 5.20 26.27 -4.95
CA GLY A 25 6.03 27.07 -4.03
C GLY A 25 7.32 27.59 -4.66
N LEU A 26 8.05 26.72 -5.38
CA LEU A 26 9.34 27.05 -6.00
C LEU A 26 9.19 28.01 -7.18
N SER A 27 8.00 28.08 -7.79
CA SER A 27 7.71 29.04 -8.85
C SER A 27 7.55 30.48 -8.32
N GLU A 28 7.15 30.62 -7.05
CA GLU A 28 6.85 31.90 -6.43
C GLU A 28 7.88 32.35 -5.39
N CYS A 29 8.71 31.44 -4.88
CA CYS A 29 9.71 31.69 -3.84
C CYS A 29 11.13 31.40 -4.35
N SER A 30 12.12 32.20 -3.97
CA SER A 30 13.53 31.96 -4.30
C SER A 30 14.04 30.70 -3.60
N SER A 31 13.65 30.50 -2.34
CA SER A 31 13.91 29.30 -1.54
C SER A 31 12.68 28.86 -0.75
N ILE A 32 12.64 27.58 -0.37
CA ILE A 32 11.60 27.00 0.48
C ILE A 32 12.23 26.39 1.72
N GLU A 33 11.64 26.63 2.89
CA GLU A 33 11.85 25.81 4.06
C GLU A 33 10.73 24.77 4.18
N ALA A 34 11.07 23.50 4.00
CA ALA A 34 10.17 22.37 4.10
C ALA A 34 10.22 21.76 5.50
N TRP A 35 9.12 21.93 6.24
CA TRP A 35 8.92 21.46 7.60
C TRP A 35 8.19 20.11 7.59
N ILE A 36 8.97 19.06 7.71
CA ILE A 36 8.53 17.67 7.52
C ILE A 36 8.21 17.04 8.88
N THR A 37 6.96 16.57 9.07
CA THR A 37 6.45 16.01 10.34
C THR A 37 7.42 15.00 10.96
N ALA A 38 7.67 15.08 12.27
CA ALA A 38 8.51 14.13 13.00
C ALA A 38 7.94 12.69 12.97
N ASP A 39 8.81 11.68 13.05
CA ASP A 39 8.40 10.27 12.95
C ASP A 39 7.42 9.87 14.05
N SER A 40 7.62 10.36 15.28
CA SER A 40 6.72 10.10 16.41
C SER A 40 5.28 10.56 16.15
N MET A 41 5.11 11.72 15.50
CA MET A 41 3.79 12.29 15.16
C MET A 41 3.18 11.63 13.91
N ALA A 42 4.02 11.31 12.93
CA ALA A 42 3.55 10.70 11.69
C ALA A 42 3.10 9.26 11.94
N GLN A 43 3.90 8.48 12.67
CA GLN A 43 3.65 7.08 12.97
C GLN A 43 2.58 6.87 14.05
N SER A 44 2.28 7.87 14.88
CA SER A 44 1.13 7.81 15.78
C SER A 44 -0.21 7.82 15.03
N LYS A 45 -0.25 8.36 13.80
CA LYS A 45 -1.44 8.34 12.94
C LYS A 45 -1.53 7.08 12.10
N ASP A 46 -0.40 6.65 11.54
CA ASP A 46 -0.30 5.44 10.73
C ASP A 46 1.13 4.90 10.82
N THR A 47 1.30 3.72 11.41
CA THR A 47 2.61 3.10 11.68
C THR A 47 3.40 2.77 10.41
N ARG A 48 2.74 2.73 9.25
CA ARG A 48 3.34 2.44 7.94
C ARG A 48 4.00 3.65 7.29
N VAL A 49 3.91 4.83 7.91
CA VAL A 49 4.56 6.05 7.41
C VAL A 49 6.09 5.88 7.46
N ASN A 50 6.73 6.23 6.35
CA ASN A 50 8.17 6.14 6.20
C ASN A 50 8.91 7.03 7.22
N PRO A 51 10.09 6.62 7.69
CA PRO A 51 10.94 7.48 8.53
C PRO A 51 11.31 8.79 7.83
N TRP A 52 11.54 9.84 8.60
CA TRP A 52 11.79 11.21 8.13
C TRP A 52 12.90 11.25 7.10
N LYS A 53 13.98 10.49 7.34
CA LYS A 53 15.12 10.39 6.44
C LYS A 53 14.72 9.83 5.07
N VAL A 54 13.81 8.85 5.02
CA VAL A 54 13.33 8.27 3.77
C VAL A 54 12.43 9.28 3.05
N ARG A 55 11.52 9.95 3.76
CA ARG A 55 10.64 10.98 3.19
C ARG A 55 11.44 12.13 2.56
N VAL A 56 12.45 12.65 3.26
CA VAL A 56 13.35 13.68 2.72
C VAL A 56 14.16 13.18 1.53
N MET A 57 14.62 11.92 1.55
CA MET A 57 15.32 11.32 0.41
C MET A 57 14.42 11.26 -0.83
N GLU A 58 13.17 10.81 -0.68
CA GLU A 58 12.20 10.75 -1.77
C GLU A 58 11.88 12.14 -2.34
N ILE A 59 11.72 13.16 -1.47
CA ILE A 59 11.52 14.55 -1.92
C ILE A 59 12.71 15.02 -2.77
N LYS A 60 13.94 14.84 -2.26
CA LYS A 60 15.16 15.26 -2.95
C LYS A 60 15.32 14.58 -4.31
N GLU A 61 15.06 13.27 -4.36
CA GLU A 61 15.13 12.51 -5.61
C GLU A 61 14.12 13.03 -6.64
N ALA A 62 12.89 13.33 -6.21
CA ALA A 62 11.85 13.82 -7.10
C ALA A 62 12.07 15.26 -7.59
N LEU A 63 12.64 16.13 -6.75
CA LEU A 63 12.93 17.54 -7.12
C LEU A 63 14.19 17.70 -7.97
N GLY A 64 15.13 16.74 -7.93
CA GLY A 64 16.38 16.85 -8.69
C GLY A 64 17.19 18.10 -8.30
N GLU A 65 17.58 18.92 -9.27
CA GLU A 65 18.37 20.14 -9.03
C GLU A 65 17.62 21.19 -8.20
N ASP A 66 16.29 21.24 -8.29
CA ASP A 66 15.47 22.18 -7.51
C ASP A 66 15.55 21.91 -6.00
N ALA A 67 15.98 20.71 -5.59
CA ALA A 67 16.20 20.38 -4.18
C ALA A 67 17.27 21.26 -3.51
N GLU A 68 18.17 21.90 -4.27
CA GLU A 68 19.16 22.85 -3.74
C GLU A 68 18.52 24.13 -3.19
N ARG A 69 17.28 24.43 -3.59
CA ARG A 69 16.49 25.58 -3.13
C ARG A 69 15.56 25.24 -1.98
N VAL A 70 15.64 24.01 -1.45
CA VAL A 70 14.77 23.52 -0.39
C VAL A 70 15.59 23.10 0.83
N ASP A 71 15.39 23.80 1.94
CA ASP A 71 15.93 23.45 3.23
C ASP A 71 14.94 22.56 4.00
N PHE A 72 15.43 21.45 4.55
CA PHE A 72 14.58 20.44 5.19
C PHE A 72 14.71 20.47 6.70
N HIS A 73 13.59 20.64 7.38
CA HIS A 73 13.49 20.73 8.83
C HIS A 73 12.53 19.69 9.40
N VAL A 74 12.65 19.40 10.68
CA VAL A 74 11.74 18.52 11.41
C VAL A 74 10.62 19.38 12.00
N LEU A 75 9.37 18.99 11.74
CA LEU A 75 8.19 19.59 12.33
C LEU A 75 7.73 18.76 13.53
N GLU A 76 7.90 19.31 14.73
CA GLU A 76 7.62 18.62 16.01
C GLU A 76 6.29 19.06 16.66
N ASP A 77 5.58 20.01 16.05
CA ASP A 77 4.28 20.52 16.50
C ASP A 77 3.36 20.85 15.30
N SER A 78 2.21 21.50 15.55
CA SER A 78 1.22 21.76 14.50
C SER A 78 1.57 22.89 13.53
N HIS A 79 2.42 23.85 13.92
CA HIS A 79 2.65 25.08 13.13
C HIS A 79 4.13 25.35 12.81
N GLY A 80 5.05 24.68 13.50
CA GLY A 80 6.48 24.89 13.37
C GLY A 80 6.85 26.36 13.61
N PRO A 81 7.82 26.92 12.88
CA PRO A 81 8.22 28.30 13.08
C PRO A 81 7.24 29.30 12.48
N ALA A 82 6.27 28.88 11.66
CA ALA A 82 5.50 29.78 10.80
C ALA A 82 4.84 30.98 11.53
N PRO A 83 4.30 30.82 12.76
CA PRO A 83 3.74 31.94 13.53
C PRO A 83 4.77 33.00 13.97
N SER A 84 6.06 32.65 14.00
CA SER A 84 7.14 33.49 14.56
C SER A 84 8.33 33.70 13.61
N HIS A 85 8.33 33.09 12.42
CA HIS A 85 9.42 33.17 11.46
C HIS A 85 9.55 34.61 10.93
N PRO A 86 10.65 35.33 11.22
CA PRO A 86 10.75 36.76 10.94
C PRO A 86 10.95 37.05 9.44
N ASP A 87 11.65 36.16 8.74
CA ASP A 87 12.15 36.41 7.38
C ASP A 87 11.26 35.79 6.28
N ALA A 88 10.30 34.93 6.66
CA ALA A 88 9.42 34.28 5.70
C ALA A 88 8.33 35.27 5.25
N THR A 89 8.04 35.29 3.95
CA THR A 89 7.02 36.17 3.36
C THR A 89 5.88 35.41 2.68
N ALA A 90 6.01 34.09 2.54
CA ALA A 90 4.98 33.23 1.97
C ALA A 90 4.83 31.90 2.71
N ILE A 91 3.65 31.30 2.58
CA ILE A 91 3.35 29.93 3.02
C ILE A 91 2.58 29.22 1.93
N VAL A 92 2.97 27.98 1.62
CA VAL A 92 2.40 27.18 0.54
C VAL A 92 1.49 26.12 1.14
N CYS A 93 0.27 26.02 0.63
CA CYS A 93 -0.72 25.07 1.13
C CYS A 93 -1.62 24.55 0.00
N THR A 94 -2.42 23.55 0.32
CA THR A 94 -3.57 23.15 -0.51
C THR A 94 -4.81 23.91 -0.06
N ASP A 95 -5.91 23.81 -0.82
CA ASP A 95 -7.20 24.34 -0.38
C ASP A 95 -7.64 23.75 0.97
N GLU A 96 -7.35 22.48 1.22
CA GLU A 96 -7.69 21.79 2.48
C GLU A 96 -6.99 22.39 3.71
N THR A 97 -5.76 22.89 3.53
CA THR A 97 -4.91 23.41 4.62
C THR A 97 -4.83 24.94 4.67
N ARG A 98 -5.69 25.61 3.90
CA ARG A 98 -5.74 27.07 3.82
C ARG A 98 -6.19 27.71 5.12
N ALA A 99 -7.17 27.12 5.80
CA ALA A 99 -7.70 27.65 7.06
C ALA A 99 -6.61 27.69 8.15
N GLU A 100 -5.75 26.67 8.20
CA GLU A 100 -4.59 26.61 9.09
C GLU A 100 -3.58 27.72 8.76
N CYS A 101 -3.37 28.03 7.48
CA CYS A 101 -2.51 29.14 7.07
C CYS A 101 -3.09 30.51 7.46
N GLU A 102 -4.41 30.67 7.39
CA GLU A 102 -5.11 31.87 7.88
C GLU A 102 -4.99 32.01 9.40
N GLU A 103 -5.05 30.91 10.14
CA GLU A 103 -4.80 30.88 11.59
C GLU A 103 -3.34 31.23 11.95
N ILE A 104 -2.36 30.71 11.19
CA ILE A 104 -0.96 31.12 11.33
C ILE A 104 -0.83 32.64 11.15
N ASN A 105 -1.50 33.22 10.15
CA ASN A 105 -1.48 34.66 9.94
C ASN A 105 -2.14 35.46 11.07
N ARG A 106 -3.18 34.91 11.72
CA ARG A 106 -3.77 35.49 12.93
C ARG A 106 -2.74 35.53 14.08
N LEU A 107 -2.05 34.41 14.33
CA LEU A 107 -1.01 34.32 15.36
C LEU A 107 0.19 35.24 15.08
N ARG A 108 0.60 35.36 13.81
CA ARG A 108 1.64 36.32 13.39
C ARG A 108 1.26 37.75 13.72
N GLY A 109 0.01 38.13 13.46
CA GLY A 109 -0.52 39.46 13.79
C GLY A 109 -0.48 39.75 15.30
N GLU A 110 -0.81 38.76 16.14
CA GLU A 110 -0.69 38.87 17.61
C GLU A 110 0.77 39.04 18.06
N GLY A 111 1.70 38.41 17.33
CA GLY A 111 3.14 38.53 17.52
C GLY A 111 3.78 39.77 16.89
N GLY A 112 3.00 40.63 16.21
CA GLY A 112 3.50 41.85 15.55
C GLY A 112 4.25 41.59 14.23
N LEU A 113 4.11 40.41 13.63
CA LEU A 113 4.68 40.06 12.33
C LEU A 113 3.67 40.31 11.20
N PRO A 114 4.15 40.68 10.00
CA PRO A 114 3.28 40.79 8.83
C PRO A 114 2.72 39.41 8.42
N PRO A 115 1.51 39.36 7.85
CA PRO A 115 0.95 38.11 7.34
C PRO A 115 1.80 37.57 6.19
N LEU A 116 1.93 36.24 6.13
CA LEU A 116 2.46 35.50 4.99
C LEU A 116 1.47 35.56 3.83
N HIS A 117 1.98 35.73 2.61
CA HIS A 117 1.19 35.48 1.42
C HIS A 117 0.90 33.98 1.31
N ILE A 118 -0.38 33.61 1.35
CA ILE A 118 -0.82 32.22 1.22
C ILE A 118 -0.85 31.87 -0.27
N ILE A 119 0.04 30.96 -0.67
CA ILE A 119 0.12 30.41 -2.03
C ILE A 119 -0.64 29.08 -2.02
N VAL A 120 -1.75 29.03 -2.75
CA VAL A 120 -2.61 27.84 -2.82
C VAL A 120 -2.27 27.04 -4.07
N SER A 121 -1.98 25.75 -3.89
CA SER A 121 -1.85 24.77 -4.98
C SER A 121 -3.08 23.89 -5.04
N ASP A 122 -3.61 23.69 -6.25
CA ASP A 122 -4.67 22.73 -6.50
C ASP A 122 -4.20 21.30 -6.21
N HIS A 123 -5.14 20.43 -5.82
CA HIS A 123 -4.86 19.00 -5.68
C HIS A 123 -4.65 18.34 -7.05
N SER A 124 -3.62 17.50 -7.14
CA SER A 124 -3.51 16.54 -8.24
C SER A 124 -4.54 15.41 -8.04
N LEU A 125 -5.32 15.14 -9.06
CA LEU A 125 -6.39 14.14 -9.02
C LEU A 125 -5.90 12.79 -9.53
N ALA A 126 -6.39 11.72 -8.92
CA ALA A 126 -6.18 10.35 -9.36
C ALA A 126 -7.14 9.98 -10.51
N TRP A 127 -7.00 8.74 -11.00
CA TRP A 127 -7.81 8.19 -12.10
C TRP A 127 -9.33 8.23 -11.86
N ASP A 128 -9.76 8.27 -10.61
CA ASP A 128 -11.16 8.31 -10.18
C ASP A 128 -11.68 9.72 -9.87
N GLY A 129 -10.86 10.76 -10.06
CA GLY A 129 -11.24 12.15 -9.82
C GLY A 129 -11.09 12.62 -8.38
N GLU A 130 -10.74 11.73 -7.45
CA GLU A 130 -10.43 12.08 -6.07
C GLU A 130 -8.96 12.50 -5.91
N PRO A 131 -8.59 13.32 -4.92
CA PRO A 131 -7.21 13.73 -4.69
C PRO A 131 -6.23 12.55 -4.48
N ILE A 132 -5.01 12.69 -5.03
CA ILE A 132 -3.90 11.80 -4.72
C ILE A 132 -3.42 12.08 -3.30
N SER A 133 -3.34 11.05 -2.45
CA SER A 133 -2.83 11.18 -1.09
C SER A 133 -2.02 9.95 -0.66
N SER A 134 -1.07 10.15 0.26
CA SER A 134 -0.26 9.08 0.85
C SER A 134 -1.11 7.98 1.47
N SER A 135 -2.23 8.33 2.10
CA SER A 135 -3.14 7.36 2.71
C SER A 135 -3.72 6.40 1.69
N ARG A 136 -4.15 6.89 0.51
CA ARG A 136 -4.66 6.05 -0.57
C ARG A 136 -3.58 5.16 -1.19
N ILE A 137 -2.35 5.67 -1.30
CA ILE A 137 -1.18 4.89 -1.76
C ILE A 137 -0.89 3.76 -0.77
N ARG A 138 -0.82 4.07 0.54
CA ARG A 138 -0.62 3.06 1.60
C ARG A 138 -1.78 2.06 1.68
N ALA A 139 -2.99 2.49 1.38
CA ALA A 139 -4.18 1.64 1.34
C ALA A 139 -4.23 0.72 0.11
N GLY A 140 -3.30 0.87 -0.85
CA GLY A 140 -3.24 0.05 -2.06
C GLY A 140 -4.24 0.45 -3.14
N GLU A 141 -4.85 1.65 -3.07
CA GLU A 141 -5.88 2.09 -4.01
C GLU A 141 -5.28 2.63 -5.32
N ILE A 142 -4.19 3.40 -5.18
CA ILE A 142 -3.52 4.10 -6.28
C ILE A 142 -1.99 4.00 -6.13
N ASP A 143 -1.27 4.20 -7.23
CA ASP A 143 0.16 4.46 -7.20
C ASP A 143 0.48 5.95 -6.96
N ARG A 144 1.77 6.29 -6.92
CA ARG A 144 2.25 7.67 -6.66
C ARG A 144 1.85 8.68 -7.73
N GLU A 145 1.45 8.22 -8.92
CA GLU A 145 0.97 9.06 -10.02
C GLU A 145 -0.56 9.10 -10.08
N GLY A 146 -1.24 8.40 -9.17
CA GLY A 146 -2.70 8.36 -9.13
C GLY A 146 -3.34 7.35 -10.06
N TYR A 147 -2.59 6.36 -10.59
CA TYR A 147 -3.14 5.28 -11.41
C TYR A 147 -3.56 4.06 -10.56
N PRO A 148 -4.56 3.28 -11.00
CA PRO A 148 -4.97 2.08 -10.29
C PRO A 148 -3.91 0.97 -10.42
N TRP A 149 -3.89 0.07 -9.43
CA TRP A 149 -3.01 -1.11 -9.47
C TRP A 149 -3.57 -2.26 -10.31
N ILE A 150 -4.90 -2.41 -10.35
CA ILE A 150 -5.59 -3.42 -11.16
C ILE A 150 -5.89 -2.85 -12.56
N PRO A 151 -5.38 -3.45 -13.65
CA PRO A 151 -5.73 -3.03 -15.00
C PRO A 151 -7.22 -3.22 -15.30
N ARG A 152 -7.81 -2.29 -16.06
CA ARG A 152 -9.22 -2.31 -16.44
C ARG A 152 -9.68 -3.62 -17.08
N ALA A 153 -8.83 -4.24 -17.91
CA ALA A 153 -9.13 -5.52 -18.56
C ALA A 153 -9.42 -6.66 -17.58
N ILE A 154 -8.82 -6.65 -16.38
CA ILE A 154 -9.06 -7.65 -15.33
C ILE A 154 -10.44 -7.46 -14.69
N ARG A 155 -10.94 -6.21 -14.65
CA ARG A 155 -12.27 -5.88 -14.11
C ARG A 155 -13.40 -6.21 -15.08
N GLU A 156 -13.17 -6.00 -16.38
CA GLU A 156 -14.24 -6.05 -17.39
C GLU A 156 -14.57 -7.45 -17.90
N GLY A 157 -13.70 -8.43 -17.68
CA GLY A 157 -13.93 -9.76 -18.21
C GLY A 157 -12.98 -10.82 -17.71
N LYS A 158 -13.29 -12.05 -18.08
CA LYS A 158 -12.43 -13.20 -17.86
C LYS A 158 -11.19 -13.08 -18.75
N VAL A 159 -10.02 -13.21 -18.16
CA VAL A 159 -8.75 -13.20 -18.90
C VAL A 159 -7.99 -14.49 -18.67
N VAL A 160 -7.18 -14.89 -19.65
CA VAL A 160 -6.39 -16.11 -19.66
C VAL A 160 -4.91 -15.80 -19.59
N MET A 161 -4.19 -16.62 -18.82
CA MET A 161 -2.74 -16.54 -18.72
C MET A 161 -2.09 -16.80 -20.08
N THR A 162 -1.17 -15.91 -20.47
CA THR A 162 -0.38 -16.07 -21.69
C THR A 162 0.87 -16.93 -21.43
N PRO A 163 1.46 -17.56 -22.47
CA PRO A 163 2.70 -18.31 -22.31
C PRO A 163 3.87 -17.50 -21.74
N GLN A 164 3.90 -16.17 -22.01
CA GLN A 164 4.89 -15.27 -21.42
C GLN A 164 4.74 -15.21 -19.89
N VAL A 165 3.52 -14.93 -19.41
CA VAL A 165 3.21 -14.87 -17.98
C VAL A 165 3.49 -16.21 -17.30
N GLU A 166 3.12 -17.33 -17.93
CA GLU A 166 3.36 -18.67 -17.37
C GLU A 166 4.86 -18.92 -17.10
N VAL A 167 5.74 -18.49 -18.00
CA VAL A 167 7.20 -18.61 -17.80
C VAL A 167 7.67 -17.78 -16.61
N GLU A 168 7.14 -16.56 -16.46
CA GLU A 168 7.51 -15.66 -15.37
C GLU A 168 7.02 -16.11 -13.98
N LEU A 169 5.94 -16.89 -13.93
CA LEU A 169 5.37 -17.43 -12.69
C LEU A 169 6.04 -18.72 -12.21
N LYS A 170 6.91 -19.34 -13.02
CA LYS A 170 7.66 -20.55 -12.62
C LYS A 170 8.61 -20.30 -11.46
N GLU A 171 9.16 -19.09 -11.38
CA GLU A 171 10.03 -18.71 -10.28
C GLU A 171 9.22 -18.16 -9.11
N PRO A 172 9.44 -18.65 -7.87
CA PRO A 172 8.75 -18.17 -6.70
C PRO A 172 8.79 -16.64 -6.59
N PHE A 173 7.62 -16.02 -6.48
CA PHE A 173 7.49 -14.59 -6.26
C PHE A 173 7.56 -14.25 -4.77
N GLY A 174 8.76 -14.35 -4.21
CA GLY A 174 8.98 -14.02 -2.80
C GLY A 174 10.19 -14.70 -2.22
N ARG A 175 10.31 -14.63 -0.91
CA ARG A 175 11.33 -15.36 -0.17
C ARG A 175 10.79 -16.77 0.14
N LEU A 176 11.48 -17.79 -0.35
CA LEU A 176 11.18 -19.18 -0.02
C LEU A 176 11.74 -19.54 1.36
N PHE A 177 10.88 -20.10 2.21
CA PHE A 177 11.23 -20.73 3.48
C PHE A 177 11.15 -22.25 3.30
N PRO A 178 12.30 -22.94 3.20
CA PRO A 178 12.31 -24.37 2.96
C PRO A 178 11.80 -25.15 4.17
N GLY A 179 11.10 -26.24 3.92
CA GLY A 179 10.58 -27.14 4.94
C GLY A 179 10.30 -28.53 4.37
N PRO A 180 10.22 -29.57 5.22
CA PRO A 180 9.77 -30.89 4.82
C PRO A 180 8.33 -30.82 4.32
N GLU A 181 8.02 -31.54 3.25
CA GLU A 181 6.65 -31.57 2.69
C GLU A 181 5.65 -32.23 3.65
N ASP A 182 6.13 -33.18 4.46
CA ASP A 182 5.39 -33.90 5.49
C ASP A 182 5.28 -33.13 6.82
N GLU A 183 6.08 -32.07 7.02
CA GLU A 183 6.01 -31.21 8.20
C GLU A 183 5.98 -29.70 7.84
N PRO A 184 4.88 -29.20 7.24
CA PRO A 184 4.73 -27.79 6.85
C PRO A 184 4.91 -26.79 8.01
N SER A 185 4.63 -27.23 9.24
CA SER A 185 4.74 -26.44 10.48
C SER A 185 6.16 -25.94 10.75
N VAL A 186 7.19 -26.67 10.30
CA VAL A 186 8.59 -26.27 10.45
C VAL A 186 8.84 -24.98 9.68
N SER A 187 8.57 -24.97 8.36
CA SER A 187 8.71 -23.78 7.54
C SER A 187 7.83 -22.64 8.03
N MET A 188 6.58 -22.94 8.42
CA MET A 188 5.63 -21.91 8.86
C MET A 188 6.06 -21.24 10.17
N SER A 189 6.67 -21.95 11.10
CA SER A 189 7.20 -21.36 12.34
C SER A 189 8.29 -20.32 12.05
N HIS A 190 9.16 -20.58 11.07
CA HIS A 190 10.16 -19.61 10.61
C HIS A 190 9.51 -18.40 9.91
N VAL A 191 8.43 -18.62 9.16
CA VAL A 191 7.65 -17.55 8.53
C VAL A 191 7.03 -16.65 9.60
N LEU A 192 6.36 -17.22 10.60
CA LEU A 192 5.68 -16.47 11.66
C LEU A 192 6.65 -15.58 12.43
N ALA A 193 7.83 -16.09 12.79
CA ALA A 193 8.89 -15.30 13.42
C ALA A 193 9.43 -14.17 12.53
N HIS A 194 9.30 -14.30 11.19
CA HIS A 194 9.78 -13.29 10.25
C HIS A 194 8.74 -12.20 9.94
N ILE A 195 7.45 -12.50 10.04
CA ILE A 195 6.35 -11.56 9.72
C ILE A 195 5.77 -10.85 10.93
N GLU A 196 6.20 -11.19 12.16
CA GLU A 196 5.70 -10.65 13.43
C GLU A 196 5.73 -9.11 13.55
N SER A 197 6.57 -8.42 12.77
CA SER A 197 6.68 -6.95 12.80
C SER A 197 5.78 -6.22 11.79
N GLY A 198 4.98 -6.94 11.00
CA GLY A 198 4.10 -6.34 9.99
C GLY A 198 2.84 -5.72 10.59
N SER A 199 2.38 -4.61 10.02
CA SER A 199 1.13 -3.94 10.39
C SER A 199 -0.03 -4.19 9.43
N GLY A 200 0.20 -4.92 8.34
CA GLY A 200 -0.84 -5.31 7.38
C GLY A 200 -1.36 -6.74 7.61
N PRO A 201 -2.39 -7.17 6.85
CA PRO A 201 -2.96 -8.49 6.98
C PRO A 201 -1.97 -9.57 6.55
N VAL A 202 -2.03 -10.71 7.22
CA VAL A 202 -1.48 -11.98 6.79
C VAL A 202 -2.50 -12.66 5.89
N ILE A 203 -2.17 -12.78 4.61
CA ILE A 203 -3.01 -13.40 3.58
C ILE A 203 -2.42 -14.76 3.24
N ALA A 204 -3.18 -15.84 3.41
CA ALA A 204 -2.73 -17.20 3.10
C ALA A 204 -3.49 -17.78 1.92
N VAL A 205 -2.75 -18.34 0.96
CA VAL A 205 -3.28 -18.96 -0.25
C VAL A 205 -2.90 -20.44 -0.27
N GLY A 206 -3.92 -21.27 -0.45
CA GLY A 206 -3.84 -22.72 -0.53
C GLY A 206 -4.09 -23.42 0.81
N ASP A 207 -4.80 -24.54 0.73
CA ASP A 207 -5.34 -25.30 1.86
C ASP A 207 -4.29 -25.67 2.92
N VAL A 208 -3.12 -26.16 2.48
CA VAL A 208 -2.03 -26.53 3.40
C VAL A 208 -1.50 -25.31 4.15
N THR A 209 -1.34 -24.18 3.47
CA THR A 209 -0.85 -22.93 4.07
C THR A 209 -1.83 -22.44 5.13
N VAL A 210 -3.12 -22.37 4.76
CA VAL A 210 -4.21 -21.93 5.63
C VAL A 210 -4.32 -22.84 6.86
N ARG A 211 -4.37 -24.15 6.65
CA ARG A 211 -4.49 -25.11 7.74
C ARG A 211 -3.29 -25.10 8.68
N THR A 212 -2.08 -24.97 8.15
CA THR A 212 -0.87 -24.93 8.98
C THR A 212 -0.85 -23.71 9.90
N LEU A 213 -1.30 -22.55 9.41
CA LEU A 213 -1.45 -21.35 10.22
C LEU A 213 -2.49 -21.52 11.33
N GLN A 214 -3.63 -22.12 11.00
CA GLN A 214 -4.68 -22.47 11.96
C GLN A 214 -4.16 -23.41 13.07
N ASP A 215 -3.48 -24.49 12.69
CA ASP A 215 -2.96 -25.49 13.65
C ASP A 215 -1.87 -24.92 14.57
N LEU A 216 -1.16 -23.87 14.13
CA LEU A 216 -0.21 -23.11 14.94
C LEU A 216 -0.86 -22.03 15.81
N GLY A 217 -2.19 -21.93 15.81
CA GLY A 217 -2.95 -20.95 16.60
C GLY A 217 -2.82 -19.51 16.09
N ARG A 218 -2.41 -19.33 14.82
CA ARG A 218 -2.29 -18.03 14.16
C ARG A 218 -2.98 -18.08 12.78
N PRO A 219 -4.31 -18.24 12.72
CA PRO A 219 -5.04 -18.24 11.45
C PRO A 219 -4.75 -16.96 10.66
N ALA A 220 -4.80 -17.06 9.33
CA ALA A 220 -4.61 -15.92 8.45
C ALA A 220 -5.76 -14.91 8.61
N ASP A 221 -5.49 -13.63 8.39
CA ASP A 221 -6.53 -12.60 8.36
C ASP A 221 -7.41 -12.77 7.12
N ILE A 222 -6.82 -13.14 5.99
CA ILE A 222 -7.54 -13.47 4.75
C ILE A 222 -7.01 -14.82 4.25
N ALA A 223 -7.89 -15.80 4.10
CA ALA A 223 -7.57 -17.15 3.65
C ALA A 223 -8.26 -17.46 2.33
N LEU A 224 -7.54 -18.10 1.41
CA LEU A 224 -8.06 -18.57 0.13
C LEU A 224 -7.79 -20.07 0.01
N ILE A 225 -8.84 -20.84 -0.25
CA ILE A 225 -8.80 -22.31 -0.38
C ILE A 225 -9.57 -22.74 -1.62
N ASP A 226 -9.22 -23.90 -2.19
CA ASP A 226 -9.97 -24.52 -3.29
C ASP A 226 -10.50 -25.93 -2.94
N GLY A 227 -10.22 -26.40 -1.71
CA GLY A 227 -10.60 -27.74 -1.25
C GLY A 227 -9.79 -28.87 -1.89
N LEU A 228 -8.80 -28.53 -2.72
CA LEU A 228 -7.93 -29.44 -3.42
C LEU A 228 -6.48 -29.26 -2.93
N THR A 229 -5.72 -30.34 -2.98
CA THR A 229 -4.25 -30.22 -2.97
C THR A 229 -3.71 -31.13 -4.05
N LYS A 230 -2.78 -30.62 -4.87
CA LYS A 230 -2.23 -31.36 -6.02
C LYS A 230 -3.33 -31.88 -6.97
N ARG A 231 -4.43 -31.14 -7.16
CA ARG A 231 -5.56 -31.50 -8.02
C ARG A 231 -6.32 -32.77 -7.58
N GLN A 232 -6.27 -33.10 -6.29
CA GLN A 232 -7.08 -34.14 -5.66
C GLN A 232 -7.78 -33.56 -4.42
N PRO A 233 -8.99 -34.02 -4.08
CA PRO A 233 -9.63 -33.67 -2.81
C PRO A 233 -8.68 -33.93 -1.65
N TRP A 234 -8.42 -32.90 -0.86
CA TRP A 234 -7.52 -33.03 0.28
C TRP A 234 -8.31 -33.47 1.51
N GLU A 235 -7.97 -34.63 2.09
CA GLU A 235 -8.64 -35.13 3.31
C GLU A 235 -8.53 -34.14 4.50
N GLY A 236 -7.58 -33.20 4.46
CA GLY A 236 -7.42 -32.17 5.49
C GLY A 236 -8.32 -30.94 5.34
N ALA A 237 -9.00 -30.77 4.19
CA ALA A 237 -9.82 -29.59 3.89
C ALA A 237 -11.00 -29.48 4.88
N ASP A 238 -11.58 -30.62 5.27
CA ASP A 238 -12.65 -30.74 6.27
C ASP A 238 -12.27 -30.19 7.66
N GLY A 239 -10.99 -29.98 7.94
CA GLY A 239 -10.56 -29.42 9.22
C GLY A 239 -10.10 -27.95 9.14
N ILE A 240 -10.32 -27.26 8.02
CA ILE A 240 -10.26 -25.80 8.00
C ILE A 240 -11.55 -25.28 8.65
N ASP A 241 -11.40 -24.53 9.74
CA ASP A 241 -12.52 -24.08 10.55
C ASP A 241 -13.01 -22.72 10.09
N ALA A 242 -14.05 -22.73 9.24
CA ALA A 242 -14.72 -21.53 8.74
C ALA A 242 -15.29 -20.62 9.85
N SER A 243 -15.50 -21.14 11.08
CA SER A 243 -16.00 -20.34 12.20
C SER A 243 -14.94 -19.43 12.83
N LEU A 244 -13.67 -19.59 12.44
CA LEU A 244 -12.57 -18.70 12.83
C LEU A 244 -12.59 -17.37 12.05
N TYR A 245 -13.42 -17.26 11.02
CA TYR A 245 -13.49 -16.12 10.12
C TYR A 245 -14.80 -15.36 10.28
N ASP A 246 -14.73 -14.03 10.26
CA ASP A 246 -15.91 -13.16 10.34
C ASP A 246 -16.76 -13.22 9.07
N LEU A 247 -16.11 -13.40 7.92
CA LEU A 247 -16.73 -13.43 6.60
C LEU A 247 -16.35 -14.70 5.83
N ASN A 248 -17.34 -15.36 5.24
CA ASN A 248 -17.16 -16.52 4.39
C ASN A 248 -17.67 -16.19 2.99
N LEU A 249 -16.74 -16.11 2.03
CA LEU A 249 -16.99 -15.78 0.63
C LEU A 249 -16.80 -17.02 -0.24
N SER A 250 -17.42 -17.03 -1.41
CA SER A 250 -17.15 -18.04 -2.43
C SER A 250 -17.13 -17.44 -3.83
N CYS A 251 -16.30 -18.02 -4.70
CA CYS A 251 -16.16 -17.56 -6.08
C CYS A 251 -15.75 -18.71 -7.02
N SER A 252 -15.81 -18.49 -8.33
CA SER A 252 -15.33 -19.44 -9.33
C SER A 252 -14.10 -18.89 -10.05
N SER A 253 -13.04 -19.70 -10.12
CA SER A 253 -11.75 -19.35 -10.73
C SER A 253 -11.18 -20.54 -11.51
N PRO A 254 -11.57 -20.76 -12.78
CA PRO A 254 -11.07 -21.90 -13.55
C PRO A 254 -9.55 -21.83 -13.76
N ALA A 255 -8.92 -23.00 -13.89
CA ALA A 255 -7.48 -23.14 -14.04
C ALA A 255 -6.86 -22.23 -15.13
N GLY A 256 -5.85 -21.45 -14.77
CA GLY A 256 -5.15 -20.53 -15.68
C GLY A 256 -5.94 -19.27 -16.09
N TYR A 257 -7.08 -18.99 -15.46
CA TYR A 257 -7.87 -17.78 -15.70
C TYR A 257 -7.92 -16.88 -14.47
N LEU A 258 -7.99 -15.57 -14.71
CA LEU A 258 -8.47 -14.61 -13.72
C LEU A 258 -9.91 -14.23 -14.10
N THR A 259 -10.79 -14.26 -13.11
CA THR A 259 -12.22 -14.03 -13.29
C THR A 259 -12.66 -12.81 -12.46
N PRO A 260 -13.68 -12.05 -12.92
CA PRO A 260 -14.27 -10.99 -12.11
C PRO A 260 -14.75 -11.48 -10.73
N PRO A 261 -15.41 -12.65 -10.57
CA PRO A 261 -15.77 -13.17 -9.25
C PRO A 261 -14.58 -13.37 -8.29
N LEU A 262 -13.43 -13.85 -8.77
CA LEU A 262 -12.23 -13.96 -7.92
C LEU A 262 -11.75 -12.57 -7.48
N LEU A 263 -11.73 -11.61 -8.41
CA LEU A 263 -11.34 -10.24 -8.10
C LEU A 263 -12.28 -9.61 -7.08
N GLU A 264 -13.60 -9.71 -7.29
CA GLU A 264 -14.64 -9.17 -6.41
C GLU A 264 -14.54 -9.76 -5.00
N ALA A 265 -14.35 -11.08 -4.87
CA ALA A 265 -14.17 -11.71 -3.56
C ALA A 265 -12.89 -11.25 -2.86
N CYS A 266 -11.79 -11.05 -3.59
CA CYS A 266 -10.56 -10.50 -3.04
C CYS A 266 -10.73 -9.03 -2.61
N GLU A 267 -11.45 -8.22 -3.39
CA GLU A 267 -11.76 -6.82 -3.08
C GLU A 267 -12.60 -6.73 -1.80
N GLU A 268 -13.69 -7.50 -1.71
CA GLU A 268 -14.56 -7.55 -0.54
C GLU A 268 -13.78 -7.97 0.73
N ALA A 269 -12.94 -9.00 0.64
CA ALA A 269 -12.12 -9.44 1.77
C ALA A 269 -11.13 -8.37 2.24
N ILE A 270 -10.47 -7.68 1.30
CA ILE A 270 -9.48 -6.64 1.60
C ILE A 270 -10.14 -5.38 2.15
N GLU A 271 -11.28 -4.97 1.59
CA GLU A 271 -12.06 -3.83 2.08
C GLU A 271 -12.60 -4.09 3.50
N SER A 272 -13.16 -5.28 3.74
CA SER A 272 -13.65 -5.68 5.07
C SER A 272 -12.54 -5.64 6.14
N TRP A 273 -11.34 -6.10 5.79
CA TRP A 273 -10.17 -5.99 6.67
C TRP A 273 -9.72 -4.54 6.88
N LYS A 274 -9.67 -3.72 5.82
CA LYS A 274 -9.25 -2.30 5.92
C LYS A 274 -10.20 -1.49 6.81
N ASP A 275 -11.50 -1.74 6.70
CA ASP A 275 -12.51 -0.93 7.37
C ASP A 275 -12.73 -1.35 8.82
N SER A 276 -12.72 -2.66 9.10
CA SER A 276 -13.12 -3.21 10.41
C SER A 276 -12.13 -4.21 11.00
N GLY A 277 -11.07 -4.57 10.29
CA GLY A 277 -10.16 -5.64 10.69
C GLY A 277 -10.81 -7.03 10.63
N HIS A 278 -11.94 -7.17 9.93
CA HIS A 278 -12.61 -8.46 9.79
C HIS A 278 -11.77 -9.44 9.00
N THR A 279 -11.82 -10.68 9.47
CA THR A 279 -11.14 -11.81 8.85
C THR A 279 -12.05 -12.51 7.84
N SER A 280 -11.47 -13.01 6.75
CA SER A 280 -12.22 -13.59 5.64
C SER A 280 -11.66 -14.93 5.19
N LEU A 281 -12.56 -15.90 4.94
CA LEU A 281 -12.25 -17.13 4.21
C LEU A 281 -12.92 -17.07 2.84
N ILE A 282 -12.16 -17.30 1.77
CA ILE A 282 -12.65 -17.36 0.40
C ILE A 282 -12.50 -18.80 -0.09
N ASP A 283 -13.64 -19.44 -0.36
CA ASP A 283 -13.73 -20.78 -0.95
C ASP A 283 -13.85 -20.68 -2.48
N ILE A 284 -12.90 -21.27 -3.20
CA ILE A 284 -12.72 -21.11 -4.64
C ILE A 284 -13.11 -22.40 -5.36
N ASP A 285 -14.18 -22.35 -6.16
CA ASP A 285 -14.48 -23.39 -7.14
C ASP A 285 -13.54 -23.25 -8.35
N GLY A 286 -12.38 -23.91 -8.28
CA GLY A 286 -11.37 -23.92 -9.34
C GLY A 286 -9.93 -23.99 -8.83
N GLU A 287 -9.08 -23.01 -9.21
CA GLU A 287 -7.68 -22.87 -8.77
C GLU A 287 -7.47 -21.48 -8.11
N GLU A 288 -6.75 -21.48 -6.99
CA GLU A 288 -6.31 -20.32 -6.22
C GLU A 288 -4.93 -19.77 -6.64
N ASP A 289 -4.18 -20.54 -7.45
CA ASP A 289 -2.78 -20.29 -7.84
C ASP A 289 -2.51 -18.86 -8.36
N LEU A 290 -3.47 -18.25 -9.07
CA LEU A 290 -3.32 -16.91 -9.65
C LEU A 290 -3.78 -15.79 -8.71
N ALA A 291 -4.45 -16.09 -7.60
CA ALA A 291 -4.95 -15.10 -6.65
C ALA A 291 -3.86 -14.15 -6.10
N PRO A 292 -2.61 -14.60 -5.83
CA PRO A 292 -1.54 -13.69 -5.42
C PRO A 292 -1.30 -12.51 -6.38
N LEU A 293 -1.58 -12.68 -7.69
CA LEU A 293 -1.42 -11.61 -8.67
C LEU A 293 -2.40 -10.46 -8.50
N VAL A 294 -3.59 -10.70 -7.94
CA VAL A 294 -4.57 -9.65 -7.64
C VAL A 294 -4.50 -9.19 -6.18
N LEU A 295 -4.19 -10.10 -5.25
CA LEU A 295 -4.05 -9.79 -3.82
C LEU A 295 -2.94 -8.76 -3.57
N HIS A 296 -1.77 -8.90 -4.19
CA HIS A 296 -0.68 -7.92 -4.02
C HIS A 296 -1.09 -6.49 -4.43
N PRO A 297 -1.62 -6.26 -5.65
CA PRO A 297 -2.19 -4.98 -6.07
C PRO A 297 -3.27 -4.40 -5.15
N LEU A 298 -4.17 -5.22 -4.62
CA LEU A 298 -5.31 -4.76 -3.82
C LEU A 298 -4.93 -4.48 -2.36
N ALA A 299 -4.07 -5.32 -1.77
CA ALA A 299 -3.80 -5.28 -0.34
C ALA A 299 -3.08 -3.98 0.08
N PRO A 300 -3.32 -3.46 1.30
CA PRO A 300 -2.55 -2.32 1.79
C PRO A 300 -1.04 -2.63 1.84
N LEU A 301 -0.22 -1.58 1.86
CA LEU A 301 1.21 -1.72 2.12
C LEU A 301 1.44 -2.41 3.48
N ASP A 302 2.52 -3.18 3.53
CA ASP A 302 2.91 -4.05 4.65
C ASP A 302 2.01 -5.27 4.90
N ALA A 303 0.99 -5.51 4.08
CA ALA A 303 0.36 -6.82 3.97
C ALA A 303 1.39 -7.88 3.55
N VAL A 304 1.16 -9.14 3.90
CA VAL A 304 2.01 -10.26 3.50
C VAL A 304 1.17 -11.38 2.89
N VAL A 305 1.58 -11.85 1.71
CA VAL A 305 0.97 -13.01 1.05
C VAL A 305 1.87 -14.22 1.28
N LEU A 306 1.26 -15.28 1.78
CA LEU A 306 1.85 -16.58 2.05
C LEU A 306 1.22 -17.60 1.11
N TYR A 307 2.05 -18.38 0.42
CA TYR A 307 1.53 -19.46 -0.42
C TYR A 307 2.50 -20.64 -0.46
N GLY A 308 1.95 -21.84 -0.64
CA GLY A 308 2.72 -23.06 -0.70
C GLY A 308 3.53 -23.17 -2.00
N GLN A 309 4.73 -23.73 -1.90
CA GLN A 309 5.53 -24.13 -3.06
C GLN A 309 5.75 -25.65 -3.00
N PRO A 310 5.12 -26.42 -3.91
CA PRO A 310 5.18 -27.88 -3.88
C PRO A 310 6.61 -28.44 -3.79
N GLY A 311 6.82 -29.32 -2.81
CA GLY A 311 8.12 -29.97 -2.54
C GLY A 311 9.25 -29.04 -2.12
N LYS A 312 8.97 -27.74 -1.87
CA LYS A 312 9.99 -26.74 -1.53
C LYS A 312 9.73 -26.01 -0.22
N GLY A 313 8.47 -25.78 0.18
CA GLY A 313 8.13 -25.09 1.43
C GLY A 313 7.11 -23.97 1.23
N VAL A 314 7.25 -22.85 1.95
CA VAL A 314 6.32 -21.71 1.92
C VAL A 314 7.00 -20.48 1.35
N VAL A 315 6.33 -19.75 0.46
CA VAL A 315 6.80 -18.48 -0.09
C VAL A 315 6.15 -17.34 0.68
N VAL A 316 6.96 -16.35 1.04
CA VAL A 316 6.54 -15.13 1.75
C VAL A 316 6.82 -13.93 0.87
N ARG A 317 5.81 -13.09 0.65
CA ARG A 317 5.98 -11.83 -0.07
C ARG A 317 5.20 -10.69 0.58
N TRP A 318 5.92 -9.65 0.99
CA TRP A 318 5.29 -8.39 1.39
C TRP A 318 4.73 -7.62 0.20
N CYS A 319 3.56 -7.05 0.39
CA CYS A 319 2.89 -6.13 -0.51
C CYS A 319 3.53 -4.74 -0.45
N GLY A 320 4.73 -4.62 -1.01
CA GLY A 320 5.35 -3.31 -1.29
C GLY A 320 4.97 -2.77 -2.66
N GLU A 321 5.25 -1.49 -2.92
CA GLU A 321 5.03 -0.85 -4.23
C GLU A 321 5.70 -1.62 -5.38
N GLY A 322 6.91 -2.15 -5.18
CA GLY A 322 7.59 -2.99 -6.18
C GLY A 322 6.89 -4.34 -6.44
N ALA A 323 6.21 -4.91 -5.43
CA ALA A 323 5.41 -6.12 -5.63
C ALA A 323 4.16 -5.81 -6.46
N LYS A 324 3.45 -4.73 -6.09
CA LYS A 324 2.28 -4.23 -6.82
C LYS A 324 2.61 -3.91 -8.27
N GLN A 325 3.74 -3.24 -8.53
CA GLN A 325 4.19 -2.91 -9.88
C GLN A 325 4.47 -4.16 -10.73
N ARG A 326 5.12 -5.18 -10.15
CA ARG A 326 5.35 -6.45 -10.85
C ARG A 326 4.04 -7.13 -11.22
N CYS A 327 3.11 -7.23 -10.26
CA CYS A 327 1.79 -7.82 -10.51
C CYS A 327 1.01 -7.04 -11.56
N ARG A 328 0.95 -5.70 -11.46
CA ARG A 328 0.28 -4.85 -12.46
C ARG A 328 0.82 -5.08 -13.87
N ARG A 329 2.14 -5.20 -14.03
CA ARG A 329 2.75 -5.53 -15.32
C ARG A 329 2.29 -6.90 -15.83
N LEU A 330 2.40 -7.94 -14.99
CA LEU A 330 1.99 -9.30 -15.36
C LEU A 330 0.51 -9.36 -15.73
N LEU A 331 -0.37 -8.71 -14.96
CA LEU A 331 -1.80 -8.60 -15.26
C LEU A 331 -2.05 -7.94 -16.62
N GLY A 332 -1.22 -6.96 -17.02
CA GLY A 332 -1.28 -6.32 -18.33
C GLY A 332 -0.88 -7.22 -19.50
N GLU A 333 -0.27 -8.38 -19.23
CA GLU A 333 0.16 -9.36 -20.23
C GLU A 333 -0.81 -10.55 -20.38
N PHE A 334 -1.92 -10.56 -19.62
CA PHE A 334 -3.01 -11.52 -19.83
C PHE A 334 -3.79 -11.18 -21.10
N ALA A 335 -4.38 -12.20 -21.73
CA ALA A 335 -5.23 -12.03 -22.91
C ALA A 335 -6.71 -12.14 -22.54
N PRO A 336 -7.62 -11.40 -23.20
CA PRO A 336 -9.05 -11.69 -23.11
C PRO A 336 -9.34 -13.15 -23.48
N ALA A 337 -10.17 -13.82 -22.68
CA ALA A 337 -10.59 -15.21 -22.90
C ALA A 337 -11.69 -15.34 -23.97
#